data_AF-A0A5X1GZB9-F1
#
_entry.id   AF-A0A5X1GZB9-F1
#
_cell.length_a   1.000
_cell.length_b   1.000
_cell.length_c   1.000
_cell.angle_alpha   90.00
_cell.angle_beta   90.00
_cell.angle_gamma   90.00
#
_symmetry.space_group_name_H-M   'P 1'
#
loop_
_entity.id
_entity.type
_entity.pdbx_description
1 polymer ?
#
loop_
_entity_poly.entity_id
_entity_poly.type
_entity_poly.pdbx_seq_one_letter_code
_entity_poly.pdbx_strand_id
1 'polypeptide(L)'
;MINLRSAIIPLLMVSTTLILSGCKEKVYAVEYYSSNPAEAAKTIEQCRKGEITDQNCDNARAALEQAQKEEHKKKVRDLMERLD
;
A
#
# COMPACT_ATOMS: atom_id res chain seq x y z
N MET A 1 -18.68 -40.83 -34.76
CA MET A 1 -18.78 -41.11 -33.32
C MET A 1 -17.48 -40.64 -32.66
N ILE A 2 -17.52 -39.49 -31.99
CA ILE A 2 -16.35 -38.94 -31.30
C ILE A 2 -16.25 -39.69 -29.96
N ASN A 3 -15.10 -40.33 -29.70
CA ASN A 3 -14.87 -41.15 -28.52
C ASN A 3 -14.97 -40.31 -27.24
N LEU A 4 -16.02 -40.54 -26.44
CA LEU A 4 -16.35 -39.82 -25.20
C LEU A 4 -15.30 -40.01 -24.08
N ARG A 5 -14.35 -40.94 -24.23
CA ARG A 5 -13.33 -41.26 -23.22
C ARG A 5 -12.04 -40.44 -23.33
N SER A 6 -11.78 -39.77 -24.45
CA SER A 6 -10.51 -39.04 -24.69
C SER A 6 -10.62 -37.52 -24.54
N ALA A 7 -11.79 -36.99 -24.16
CA ALA A 7 -12.03 -35.56 -24.01
C ALA A 7 -12.02 -35.07 -22.54
N ILE A 8 -11.66 -35.92 -21.57
CA ILE A 8 -11.69 -35.55 -20.14
C ILE A 8 -10.41 -34.79 -19.73
N ILE A 9 -9.31 -34.95 -20.47
CA ILE A 9 -7.98 -34.47 -20.02
C ILE A 9 -7.72 -32.97 -20.28
N PRO A 10 -8.24 -32.27 -21.31
CA PRO A 10 -7.95 -30.85 -21.45
C PRO A 10 -8.95 -29.92 -20.72
N LEU A 11 -9.97 -30.45 -20.02
CA LEU A 11 -11.00 -29.62 -19.38
C LEU A 11 -10.61 -29.12 -17.97
N LEU A 12 -9.54 -29.65 -17.38
CA LEU A 12 -9.13 -29.36 -15.99
C LEU A 12 -8.14 -28.19 -15.83
N MET A 13 -7.71 -27.55 -16.93
CA MET A 13 -6.68 -26.49 -16.90
C MET A 13 -7.22 -25.05 -17.05
N VAL A 14 -8.51 -24.79 -16.83
CA VAL A 14 -9.11 -23.46 -17.06
C VAL A 14 -9.68 -22.80 -15.79
N SER A 15 -9.70 -23.47 -14.64
CA SER A 15 -10.51 -22.98 -13.49
C SER A 15 -9.76 -22.22 -12.38
N THR A 16 -8.45 -21.98 -12.45
CA THR A 16 -7.72 -21.41 -11.29
C THR A 16 -7.44 -19.91 -11.33
N THR A 17 -7.81 -19.16 -12.38
CA THR A 17 -7.46 -17.73 -12.51
C THR A 17 -8.47 -16.75 -11.90
N LEU A 18 -9.57 -17.23 -11.28
CA LEU A 18 -10.71 -16.38 -10.93
C LEU A 18 -10.92 -16.05 -9.45
N ILE A 19 -9.97 -16.31 -8.54
CA ILE A 19 -10.19 -15.99 -7.12
C ILE A 19 -9.03 -15.19 -6.56
N LEU A 20 -8.88 -13.93 -6.96
CA LEU A 20 -8.16 -12.96 -6.14
C LEU A 20 -8.66 -11.51 -6.36
N SER A 21 -9.96 -11.33 -6.61
CA SER A 21 -10.59 -10.03 -6.37
C SER A 21 -10.75 -9.86 -4.85
N GLY A 22 -9.64 -9.66 -4.14
CA GLY A 22 -9.65 -9.33 -2.72
C GLY A 22 -10.51 -8.09 -2.51
N CYS A 23 -11.35 -8.09 -1.46
CA CYS A 23 -12.06 -6.89 -1.04
C CYS A 23 -11.08 -5.73 -1.03
N LYS A 24 -11.32 -4.73 -1.86
CA LYS A 24 -10.43 -3.56 -1.95
C LYS A 24 -10.47 -2.90 -0.58
N GLU A 25 -9.33 -2.93 0.11
CA GLU A 25 -9.23 -2.39 1.46
C GLU A 25 -9.58 -0.90 1.43
N LYS A 26 -10.10 -0.37 2.54
CA LYS A 26 -10.48 1.04 2.58
C LYS A 26 -9.25 1.90 2.27
N VAL A 27 -9.40 2.85 1.34
CA VAL A 27 -8.37 3.86 1.09
C VAL A 27 -8.47 4.94 2.16
N TYR A 28 -7.41 5.11 2.94
CA TYR A 28 -7.29 6.13 3.97
C TYR A 28 -6.56 7.35 3.40
N ALA A 29 -7.00 8.54 3.81
CA ALA A 29 -6.36 9.80 3.43
C ALA A 29 -5.01 10.00 4.13
N VAL A 30 -4.21 10.94 3.65
CA VAL A 30 -2.90 11.26 4.22
C VAL A 30 -3.00 11.64 5.70
N GLU A 31 -4.03 12.39 6.08
CA GLU A 31 -4.24 12.90 7.44
C GLU A 31 -4.42 11.77 8.47
N TYR A 32 -5.03 10.66 8.04
CA TYR A 32 -5.15 9.47 8.86
C TYR A 32 -3.76 8.92 9.20
N TYR A 33 -2.90 8.75 8.20
CA TYR A 33 -1.54 8.26 8.40
C TYR A 33 -0.66 9.24 9.16
N SER A 34 -0.80 10.54 8.93
CA SER A 34 -0.12 11.57 9.71
C SER A 34 -0.47 11.50 11.19
N SER A 35 -1.72 11.14 11.52
CA SER A 35 -2.18 10.98 12.90
C SER A 35 -1.92 9.58 13.47
N ASN A 36 -1.54 8.61 12.63
CA ASN A 36 -1.34 7.20 12.98
C ASN A 36 -0.01 6.67 12.41
N PRO A 37 1.15 7.12 12.93
CA PRO A 37 2.46 6.81 12.36
C PRO A 37 2.80 5.31 12.37
N ALA A 38 2.29 4.56 13.36
CA ALA A 38 2.46 3.12 13.42
C ALA A 38 1.74 2.41 12.25
N GLU A 39 0.51 2.85 11.91
CA GLU A 39 -0.21 2.30 10.77
C GLU A 39 0.46 2.72 9.45
N ALA A 40 0.96 3.95 9.36
CA ALA A 40 1.73 4.39 8.19
C ALA A 40 2.98 3.52 7.96
N ALA A 41 3.74 3.22 9.02
CA ALA A 41 4.91 2.36 8.93
C ALA A 41 4.55 0.92 8.50
N LYS A 42 3.47 0.37 9.07
CA LYS A 42 2.96 -0.95 8.70
C LYS A 42 2.52 -0.99 7.24
N THR A 43 1.71 -0.03 6.78
CA THR A 43 1.25 0.05 5.39
C THR A 43 2.44 0.14 4.43
N ILE A 44 3.45 0.96 4.74
CA ILE A 44 4.66 1.06 3.90
C ILE A 44 5.41 -0.27 3.80
N GLU A 45 5.47 -1.04 4.88
CA GLU A 45 6.10 -2.37 4.85
C GLU A 45 5.32 -3.35 3.96
N GLN A 46 3.99 -3.33 4.03
CA GLN A 46 3.14 -4.12 3.14
C GLN A 46 3.32 -3.71 1.67
N CYS A 47 3.44 -2.41 1.39
CA CYS A 47 3.75 -1.91 0.06
C CYS A 47 5.11 -2.39 -0.45
N ARG A 48 6.15 -2.44 0.40
CA ARG A 48 7.48 -2.94 0.04
C ARG A 48 7.48 -4.42 -0.31
N LYS A 49 6.65 -5.20 0.39
CA LYS A 49 6.47 -6.64 0.12
C LYS A 49 5.58 -6.92 -1.10
N GLY A 50 4.92 -5.89 -1.64
CA GLY A 50 3.95 -6.04 -2.73
C GLY A 50 2.64 -6.69 -2.28
N GLU A 51 2.37 -6.76 -0.97
CA GLU A 51 1.12 -7.28 -0.42
C GLU A 51 -0.07 -6.37 -0.77
N ILE A 52 0.19 -5.06 -0.81
CA ILE A 52 -0.73 -4.03 -1.31
C ILE A 52 0.01 -3.13 -2.30
N THR A 53 -0.70 -2.64 -3.29
CA THR A 53 -0.16 -1.76 -4.35
C THR A 53 -1.13 -0.63 -4.69
N ASP A 54 -2.01 -0.30 -3.74
CA ASP A 54 -3.06 0.70 -3.91
C ASP A 54 -2.65 2.08 -3.39
N GLN A 55 -3.61 3.00 -3.38
CA GLN A 55 -3.41 4.39 -3.02
C GLN A 55 -3.02 4.58 -1.53
N ASN A 56 -3.20 3.58 -0.67
CA ASN A 56 -2.68 3.65 0.69
C ASN A 56 -1.16 3.71 0.72
N CYS A 57 -0.47 3.14 -0.28
CA CYS A 57 0.98 3.23 -0.40
C CYS A 57 1.45 4.67 -0.63
N ASP A 58 0.74 5.42 -1.48
CA ASP A 58 1.07 6.81 -1.78
C ASP A 58 0.72 7.70 -0.59
N ASN A 59 -0.45 7.49 0.01
CA ASN A 59 -0.92 8.30 1.12
C ASN A 59 -0.04 8.12 2.38
N ALA A 60 0.35 6.89 2.71
CA ALA A 60 1.25 6.62 3.83
C ALA A 60 2.65 7.23 3.59
N ARG A 61 3.15 7.21 2.34
CA ARG A 61 4.44 7.81 1.99
C ARG A 61 4.41 9.33 2.10
N ALA A 62 3.35 9.94 1.59
CA ALA A 62 3.14 11.39 1.68
C ALA A 62 3.09 11.86 3.15
N ALA A 63 2.45 11.10 4.05
CA ALA A 63 2.43 11.41 5.47
C ALA A 63 3.83 11.42 6.09
N LEU A 64 4.68 10.44 5.76
CA LEU A 64 6.07 10.38 6.23
C LEU A 64 6.92 11.55 5.70
N GLU A 65 6.74 11.91 4.43
CA GLU A 65 7.43 13.06 3.83
C GLU A 65 7.01 14.39 4.45
N GLN A 66 5.72 14.56 4.74
CA GLN A 66 5.21 15.74 5.44
C GLN A 66 5.83 15.85 6.84
N ALA A 67 5.88 14.75 7.60
CA ALA A 67 6.49 14.74 8.93
C ALA A 67 7.96 15.18 8.88
N GLN A 68 8.75 14.69 7.92
CA GLN A 68 10.15 15.09 7.75
C GLN A 68 10.30 16.58 7.38
N LYS A 69 9.44 17.09 6.50
CA LYS A 69 9.44 18.51 6.11
C LYS A 69 9.14 19.40 7.31
N GLU A 70 8.14 19.05 8.12
CA GLU A 70 7.80 19.83 9.31
C GLU A 70 8.89 19.76 10.38
N GLU A 71 9.51 18.59 10.57
CA GLU A 71 10.67 18.46 11.46
C GLU A 71 11.84 19.34 11.00
N HIS A 72 12.12 19.37 9.69
CA HIS A 72 13.17 20.22 9.13
C HIS A 72 12.86 21.71 9.32
N LYS A 73 11.63 22.14 9.02
CA LYS A 73 11.19 23.53 9.25
C LYS A 73 11.33 23.93 10.71
N LYS A 74 10.97 23.05 11.64
CA LYS A 74 11.14 23.30 13.07
C LYS A 74 12.61 23.49 13.43
N LYS A 75 13.49 22.60 12.98
CA LYS A 75 14.94 22.72 13.21
C LYS A 75 15.53 24.04 12.68
N VAL A 76 15.11 24.46 11.48
CA VAL A 76 15.54 25.74 10.89
C VAL A 76 15.04 26.93 11.72
N ARG A 77 13.78 26.91 12.15
CA ARG A 77 13.22 27.96 13.02
C ARG A 77 13.96 28.05 14.35
N ASP A 78 14.13 26.91 15.03
CA ASP A 78 14.84 26.84 16.31
C ASP A 78 16.30 27.30 16.18
N LEU A 79 16.93 27.11 15.01
CA LEU A 79 18.27 27.61 14.73
C LEU A 79 18.27 29.13 14.52
N MET A 80 17.32 29.68 13.76
CA MET A 80 17.20 31.14 13.55
C MET A 80 16.97 31.86 14.88
N GLU A 81 16.08 31.36 15.73
CA GLU A 81 15.80 31.92 17.07
C GLU A 81 17.03 31.91 18.01
N ARG A 82 18.03 31.06 17.76
CA ARG A 82 19.29 31.02 18.53
C ARG A 82 20.36 31.97 17.99
N LEU A 83 20.20 32.44 16.75
CA LEU A 83 21.12 33.35 16.09
C LEU A 83 20.71 34.83 16.27
N ASP A 84 19.46 35.08 16.62
CA ASP A 84 18.90 36.37 17.03
C ASP A 84 19.16 36.65 18.53
#